data_AF-A0A353REU4-F1
#
_entry.id   AF-A0A353REU4-F1
#
_cell.length_a   1.000
_cell.length_b   1.000
_cell.length_c   1.000
_cell.angle_alpha   90.00
_cell.angle_beta   90.00
_cell.angle_gamma   90.00
#
_symmetry.space_group_name_H-M   'P 1'
#
loop_
_entity.id
_entity.type
_entity.pdbx_description
1 polymer ?
#
loop_
_entity_poly.entity_id
_entity_poly.type
_entity_poly.pdbx_seq_one_letter_code
_entity_poly.pdbx_strand_id
1 'polypeptide(L)'
;AFAVRENFDFIAASFTRSAQDILDLRSELEKLDCHNIRIIPKIENSDGVKNIDEILHVSDGLMIARGDLGVEIPFEEIPSIQKRFIRKATNAGLPVITATQMLDSMIKNPRPTRAET
;
A
#
# COMPACT_ATOMS: atom_id res chain seq x y z
N ALA A 1 -0.47 -14.53 13.00
CA ALA A 1 -1.26 -15.48 13.82
C ALA A 1 -2.76 -15.42 13.51
N PHE A 2 -3.49 -14.36 13.90
CA PHE A 2 -4.95 -14.27 13.65
C PHE A 2 -5.32 -14.41 12.17
N ALA A 3 -4.70 -13.62 11.29
CA ALA A 3 -4.95 -13.67 9.84
C ALA A 3 -4.73 -15.08 9.22
N VAL A 4 -3.76 -15.84 9.75
CA VAL A 4 -3.50 -17.23 9.32
C VAL A 4 -4.63 -18.15 9.75
N ARG A 5 -5.04 -18.06 11.03
CA ARG A 5 -6.11 -18.89 11.59
C ARG A 5 -7.45 -18.67 10.89
N GLU A 6 -7.76 -17.42 10.55
CA GLU A 6 -8.99 -17.06 9.84
C GLU A 6 -8.86 -17.15 8.31
N ASN A 7 -7.72 -17.64 7.79
CA ASN A 7 -7.45 -17.84 6.37
C ASN A 7 -7.71 -16.59 5.50
N PHE A 8 -7.12 -15.47 5.89
CA PHE A 8 -7.18 -14.23 5.11
C PHE A 8 -6.38 -14.37 3.82
N ASP A 9 -6.76 -13.70 2.73
CA ASP A 9 -6.01 -13.75 1.47
C ASP A 9 -4.86 -12.72 1.40
N PHE A 10 -5.03 -11.58 2.08
CA PHE A 10 -4.11 -10.44 2.00
C PHE A 10 -3.84 -9.82 3.37
N ILE A 11 -2.63 -9.30 3.54
CA ILE A 11 -2.25 -8.38 4.61
C ILE A 11 -1.75 -7.08 4.00
N ALA A 12 -2.36 -5.95 4.39
CA ALA A 12 -1.85 -4.63 4.03
C ALA A 12 -0.87 -4.15 5.12
N ALA A 13 0.42 -4.19 4.84
CA ALA A 13 1.48 -3.82 5.78
C ALA A 13 1.57 -2.29 5.90
N SER A 14 1.26 -1.74 7.07
CA SER A 14 1.28 -0.29 7.30
C SER A 14 2.70 0.23 7.56
N PHE A 15 2.94 1.48 7.18
CA PHE A 15 4.19 2.22 7.36
C PHE A 15 5.43 1.48 6.85
N THR A 16 5.32 0.79 5.71
CA THR A 16 6.45 0.12 5.06
C THR A 16 7.48 1.15 4.60
N ARG A 17 8.72 1.00 5.07
CA ARG A 17 9.84 1.91 4.79
C ARG A 17 10.94 1.23 3.97
N SER A 18 11.02 -0.08 4.00
CA SER A 18 12.09 -0.86 3.36
C SER A 18 11.60 -2.23 2.89
N ALA A 19 12.39 -2.88 2.04
CA ALA A 19 12.15 -4.29 1.68
C ALA A 19 12.19 -5.20 2.91
N GLN A 20 13.02 -4.88 3.91
CA GLN A 20 13.17 -5.70 5.11
C GLN A 20 11.86 -5.81 5.91
N ASP A 21 11.07 -4.74 5.99
CA ASP A 21 9.77 -4.77 6.69
C ASP A 21 8.83 -5.85 6.11
N ILE A 22 8.89 -6.07 4.80
CA ILE A 22 8.07 -7.07 4.10
C ILE A 22 8.65 -8.47 4.26
N LEU A 23 9.98 -8.60 4.23
CA LEU A 23 10.66 -9.88 4.47
C LEU A 23 10.46 -10.37 5.90
N ASP A 24 10.49 -9.46 6.88
CA ASP A 24 10.23 -9.78 8.29
C ASP A 24 8.79 -10.28 8.47
N LEU A 25 7.81 -9.58 7.89
CA LEU A 25 6.42 -10.04 7.92
C LEU A 25 6.24 -11.39 7.22
N ARG A 26 6.94 -11.62 6.10
CA ARG A 26 6.94 -12.92 5.41
C ARG A 26 7.53 -14.02 6.29
N SER A 27 8.64 -13.75 6.98
CA SER A 27 9.25 -14.68 7.94
C SER A 27 8.29 -15.04 9.08
N GLU A 28 7.52 -14.08 9.60
CA GLU A 28 6.50 -14.35 10.62
C GLU A 28 5.34 -15.23 10.11
N LEU A 29 4.98 -15.12 8.83
CA LEU A 29 3.99 -16.02 8.22
C LEU A 29 4.58 -17.43 8.01
N GLU A 30 5.83 -17.53 7.57
CA GLU A 30 6.53 -18.81 7.38
C GLU A 30 6.68 -19.59 8.69
N LYS A 31 6.96 -18.92 9.81
CA LYS A 31 6.98 -19.53 11.15
C LYS A 31 5.65 -20.18 11.54
N LEU A 32 4.56 -19.80 10.89
CA LEU A 32 3.21 -20.31 11.10
C LEU A 32 2.77 -21.28 9.98
N ASP A 33 3.71 -21.78 9.16
CA ASP A 33 3.46 -22.66 8.00
C ASP A 33 2.48 -22.05 6.98
N CYS A 34 2.51 -20.72 6.85
CA CYS A 34 1.58 -19.96 6.03
C CYS A 34 2.30 -19.29 4.86
N HIS A 35 2.08 -19.79 3.65
CA HIS A 35 2.77 -19.32 2.44
C HIS A 35 1.84 -18.69 1.39
N ASN A 36 0.52 -18.69 1.62
CA ASN A 36 -0.49 -18.26 0.66
C ASN A 36 -0.96 -16.81 0.84
N ILE A 37 -0.80 -16.24 2.03
CA ILE A 37 -1.20 -14.85 2.30
C ILE A 37 -0.27 -13.89 1.54
N ARG A 38 -0.88 -13.00 0.75
CA ARG A 38 -0.16 -11.96 -0.01
C ARG A 38 0.06 -10.71 0.82
N ILE A 39 1.24 -10.12 0.72
CA ILE A 39 1.61 -8.90 1.44
C ILE A 39 1.53 -7.69 0.50
N ILE A 40 0.71 -6.71 0.88
CA ILE A 40 0.52 -5.45 0.17
C ILE A 40 1.14 -4.31 1.01
N PRO A 41 2.37 -3.84 0.71
CA PRO A 41 2.96 -2.68 1.39
C PRO A 41 2.10 -1.43 1.21
N LYS A 42 1.90 -0.67 2.29
CA LYS A 42 1.29 0.66 2.27
C LYS A 42 2.39 1.70 2.35
N ILE A 43 2.53 2.49 1.29
CA ILE A 43 3.51 3.58 1.23
C ILE A 43 2.86 4.84 1.79
N GLU A 44 3.39 5.28 2.93
CA GLU A 44 2.79 6.29 3.82
C GLU A 44 3.76 7.42 4.18
N ASN A 45 5.06 7.29 3.87
CA ASN A 45 6.07 8.28 4.22
C ASN A 45 7.20 8.40 3.18
N SER A 46 8.11 9.34 3.42
CA SER A 46 9.21 9.65 2.50
C SER A 46 10.21 8.49 2.31
N ASP A 47 10.44 7.65 3.31
CA ASP A 47 11.34 6.51 3.20
C ASP A 47 10.77 5.41 2.31
N GLY A 48 9.50 5.05 2.49
CA GLY A 48 8.80 4.14 1.58
C GLY A 48 8.76 4.66 0.15
N VAL A 49 8.73 5.99 -0.03
CA VAL A 49 8.81 6.59 -1.38
C VAL A 49 10.19 6.44 -2.01
N LYS A 50 11.27 6.63 -1.24
CA LYS A 50 12.65 6.46 -1.71
C LYS A 50 12.96 5.01 -2.04
N ASN A 51 12.47 4.08 -1.22
CA ASN A 51 12.77 2.65 -1.30
C ASN A 51 11.73 1.85 -2.10
N ILE A 52 10.89 2.52 -2.90
CA ILE A 52 9.78 1.87 -3.59
C ILE A 52 10.22 0.68 -4.45
N ASP A 53 11.38 0.77 -5.10
CA ASP A 53 11.84 -0.27 -6.03
C ASP A 53 12.24 -1.56 -5.32
N GLU A 54 12.94 -1.46 -4.19
CA GLU A 54 13.28 -2.64 -3.37
C GLU A 54 12.04 -3.22 -2.67
N ILE A 55 11.12 -2.37 -2.21
CA ILE A 55 9.87 -2.80 -1.58
C ILE A 55 9.04 -3.60 -2.59
N LEU A 56 8.86 -3.08 -3.81
CA LEU A 56 8.11 -3.77 -4.86
C LEU A 56 8.72 -5.13 -5.23
N HIS A 57 10.04 -5.26 -5.19
CA HIS A 57 10.71 -6.52 -5.55
C HIS A 57 10.33 -7.71 -4.65
N VAL A 58 9.97 -7.44 -3.39
CA VAL A 58 9.66 -8.47 -2.39
C VAL A 58 8.16 -8.54 -2.01
N SER A 59 7.33 -7.76 -2.71
CA SER A 59 5.91 -7.57 -2.39
C SER A 59 4.97 -8.26 -3.38
N ASP A 60 3.75 -8.55 -2.93
CA ASP A 60 2.70 -9.17 -3.73
C ASP A 60 1.71 -8.15 -4.33
N GLY A 61 1.99 -6.86 -4.14
CA GLY A 61 1.21 -5.73 -4.62
C GLY A 61 1.71 -4.40 -4.08
N LEU A 62 0.88 -3.36 -4.15
CA LEU A 62 1.18 -2.04 -3.61
C LEU A 62 -0.10 -1.32 -3.17
N MET A 63 -0.06 -0.57 -2.07
CA MET A 63 -1.09 0.41 -1.70
C MET A 63 -0.49 1.80 -1.55
N ILE A 64 -1.11 2.78 -2.21
CA ILE A 64 -0.73 4.19 -2.18
C ILE A 64 -1.66 4.91 -1.19
N ALA A 65 -1.18 5.20 0.00
CA ALA A 65 -1.94 5.84 1.07
C ALA A 65 -1.76 7.36 1.02
N ARG A 66 -2.56 8.04 0.20
CA ARG A 66 -2.43 9.48 -0.05
C ARG A 66 -2.59 10.36 1.19
N GLY A 67 -3.47 9.96 2.11
CA GLY A 67 -3.76 10.69 3.35
C GLY A 67 -2.50 10.83 4.20
N ASP A 68 -1.87 9.72 4.56
CA ASP A 68 -0.63 9.71 5.35
C ASP A 68 0.54 10.32 4.57
N LEU A 69 0.67 10.00 3.28
CA LEU A 69 1.72 10.61 2.44
C LEU A 69 1.61 12.14 2.37
N GLY A 70 0.39 12.69 2.34
CA GLY A 70 0.15 14.13 2.32
C GLY A 70 0.49 14.85 3.63
N VAL A 71 0.75 14.11 4.71
CA VAL A 71 1.29 14.66 5.96
C VAL A 71 2.82 14.77 5.91
N GLU A 72 3.47 13.83 5.23
CA GLU A 72 4.94 13.68 5.20
C GLU A 72 5.61 14.37 4.00
N ILE A 73 4.90 14.54 2.88
CA ILE A 73 5.43 15.02 1.61
C ILE A 73 4.56 16.18 1.11
N PRO A 74 5.13 17.19 0.42
CA PRO A 74 4.36 18.27 -0.17
C PRO A 74 3.19 17.74 -1.01
N PHE A 75 1.99 18.28 -0.76
CA PHE A 75 0.75 17.76 -1.31
C PHE A 75 0.73 17.80 -2.85
N GLU A 76 1.36 18.81 -3.43
CA GLU A 76 1.54 19.00 -4.87
C GLU A 76 2.38 17.90 -5.54
N GLU A 77 3.22 17.18 -4.79
CA GLU A 77 4.03 16.07 -5.31
C GLU A 77 3.25 14.75 -5.36
N ILE A 78 2.23 14.59 -4.50
CA ILE A 78 1.45 13.35 -4.37
C ILE A 78 0.86 12.86 -5.70
N PRO A 79 0.26 13.70 -6.57
CA PRO A 79 -0.24 13.25 -7.87
C PRO A 79 0.84 12.64 -8.77
N SER A 80 2.06 13.21 -8.74
CA SER A 80 3.19 12.70 -9.53
C SER A 80 3.68 11.36 -8.99
N ILE A 81 3.86 11.28 -7.66
CA ILE A 81 4.27 10.08 -6.95
C ILE A 81 3.29 8.93 -7.22
N GLN A 82 1.98 9.17 -7.08
CA GLN A 82 0.96 8.17 -7.35
C GLN A 82 1.05 7.61 -8.77
N LYS A 83 1.12 8.48 -9.79
CA LYS A 83 1.23 8.05 -11.19
C LYS A 83 2.52 7.27 -11.45
N ARG A 84 3.61 7.61 -10.76
CA ARG A 84 4.88 6.87 -10.86
C ARG A 84 4.74 5.47 -10.23
N PHE A 85 4.12 5.37 -9.06
CA PHE A 85 3.93 4.12 -8.34
C PHE A 85 3.01 3.15 -9.05
N ILE A 86 1.88 3.64 -9.57
CA ILE A 86 0.97 2.83 -10.40
C ILE A 86 1.73 2.23 -11.59
N ARG A 87 2.54 3.04 -12.29
CA ARG A 87 3.34 2.57 -13.43
C ARG A 87 4.39 1.54 -13.03
N LYS A 88 5.14 1.78 -11.94
CA LYS A 88 6.15 0.82 -11.44
C LYS A 88 5.52 -0.53 -11.06
N ALA A 89 4.43 -0.51 -10.28
CA ALA A 89 3.72 -1.73 -9.89
C ALA A 89 3.15 -2.47 -11.11
N THR A 90 2.50 -1.75 -12.03
CA THR A 90 1.95 -2.35 -13.26
C THR A 90 3.03 -2.99 -14.13
N ASN A 91 4.17 -2.31 -14.31
CA ASN A 91 5.31 -2.85 -15.08
C ASN A 91 5.93 -4.09 -14.41
N ALA A 92 5.83 -4.20 -13.09
CA ALA A 92 6.25 -5.37 -12.32
C ALA A 92 5.18 -6.50 -12.31
N GLY A 93 4.02 -6.30 -12.94
CA GLY A 93 2.91 -7.26 -12.91
C GLY A 93 2.19 -7.32 -11.56
N LEU A 94 2.36 -6.31 -10.71
CA LEU A 94 1.81 -6.27 -9.37
C LEU A 94 0.49 -5.48 -9.31
N PRO A 95 -0.52 -5.97 -8.56
CA PRO A 95 -1.73 -5.20 -8.32
C PRO A 95 -1.42 -3.95 -7.49
N VAL A 96 -2.11 -2.84 -7.79
CA VAL A 96 -1.94 -1.57 -7.08
C VAL A 96 -3.27 -1.00 -6.62
N ILE A 97 -3.33 -0.55 -5.37
CA ILE A 97 -4.50 0.01 -4.71
C ILE A 97 -4.26 1.50 -4.47
N THR A 98 -5.15 2.37 -4.98
CA THR A 98 -5.17 3.78 -4.60
C THR A 98 -6.10 3.94 -3.40
N ALA A 99 -5.58 4.39 -2.26
CA ALA A 99 -6.32 4.41 -1.00
C ALA A 99 -6.44 5.82 -0.42
N THR A 100 -7.35 5.94 0.56
CA THR A 100 -7.73 7.15 1.32
C THR A 100 -8.36 8.24 0.47
N GLN A 101 -9.20 9.11 1.04
CA GLN A 101 -9.73 10.32 0.38
C GLN A 101 -10.30 10.08 -1.04
N MET A 102 -10.96 8.94 -1.26
CA MET A 102 -11.55 8.59 -2.57
C MET A 102 -12.92 9.26 -2.73
N LEU A 103 -13.83 8.97 -1.79
CA LEU A 103 -15.23 9.43 -1.79
C LEU A 103 -15.61 9.84 -0.36
N ASP A 104 -14.75 10.61 0.30
CA ASP A 104 -14.84 10.90 1.74
C ASP A 104 -16.13 11.66 2.10
N SER A 105 -16.58 12.55 1.21
CA SER A 105 -17.85 13.26 1.38
C SER A 105 -19.05 12.33 1.44
N MET A 106 -18.95 11.12 0.85
CA MET A 106 -20.05 10.16 0.80
C MET A 106 -20.31 9.45 2.13
N ILE A 107 -19.46 9.64 3.14
CA ILE A 107 -19.75 9.18 4.51
C ILE A 107 -21.00 9.88 5.06
N LYS A 108 -21.20 11.16 4.69
CA LYS A 108 -22.31 11.99 5.18
C LYS A 108 -23.33 12.33 4.09
N ASN A 109 -22.96 12.20 2.82
CA ASN A 109 -23.78 12.63 1.69
C ASN A 109 -24.06 11.45 0.72
N PRO A 110 -25.24 11.38 0.09
CA PRO A 110 -25.54 10.31 -0.87
C PRO A 110 -24.83 10.45 -2.22
N ARG A 111 -24.08 11.54 -2.46
CA ARG A 111 -23.37 11.81 -3.71
C ARG A 111 -21.99 12.39 -3.44
N PRO A 112 -20.97 12.06 -4.25
CA PRO A 112 -19.65 12.65 -4.14
C PRO A 112 -19.63 14.08 -4.67
N THR A 113 -18.58 14.81 -4.32
CA THR A 113 -18.27 16.11 -4.94
C THR A 113 -17.67 15.91 -6.33
N ARG A 114 -17.66 16.98 -7.15
CA ARG A 114 -16.99 16.96 -8.46
C ARG A 114 -15.48 16.67 -8.38
N ALA A 115 -14.84 16.99 -7.25
CA ALA A 115 -13.40 16.75 -7.09
C ALA A 115 -13.09 15.27 -6.81
N GLU A 116 -14.07 14.50 -6.33
CA GLU A 116 -13.92 13.08 -5.97
C GLU A 116 -14.27 12.12 -7.11
N THR A 117 -14.84 12.62 -8.22
CA THR A 117 -15.20 11.86 -9.43
C THR A 117 -14.24 12.12 -10.57
#